data_AF-A0A2V6PJT9-F1
#
_entry.id   AF-A0A2V6PJT9-F1
#
_cell.length_a   1.000
_cell.length_b   1.000
_cell.length_c   1.000
_cell.angle_alpha   90.00
_cell.angle_beta   90.00
_cell.angle_gamma   90.00
#
_symmetry.space_group_name_H-M   'P 1'
#
loop_
_entity.id
_entity.type
_entity.pdbx_description
1 polymer ?
#
loop_
_entity_poly.entity_id
_entity_poly.type
_entity_poly.pdbx_seq_one_letter_code
_entity_poly.pdbx_strand_id
1 'polypeptide(L)'
;MTREQILAALGALNGALVERGVMGEICLFGGAVMVLAFNARLATKDVDAIFQPPGVIRELARQVAVSAGLPVNWLNDCVKGYVSARHEATSGSLPQFDHLRLT
;
A
#
# COMPACT_ATOMS: atom_id res chain seq x y z
N MET A 1 -8.69 7.92 -4.72
CA MET A 1 -7.58 8.11 -3.78
C MET A 1 -6.55 9.04 -4.36
N THR A 2 -6.47 10.26 -3.82
CA THR A 2 -5.39 11.22 -4.12
C THR A 2 -4.09 10.78 -3.44
N ARG A 3 -2.97 11.43 -3.78
CA ARG A 3 -1.68 11.21 -3.13
C ARG A 3 -1.80 11.30 -1.60
N GLU A 4 -2.45 12.33 -1.10
CA GLU A 4 -2.60 12.59 0.35
C GLU A 4 -3.44 11.50 1.01
N GLN A 5 -4.51 11.06 0.36
CA GLN A 5 -5.34 9.96 0.86
C GLN A 5 -4.57 8.64 0.94
N ILE A 6 -3.74 8.34 -0.07
CA ILE A 6 -2.91 7.12 -0.07
C ILE A 6 -1.86 7.20 1.05
N LEU A 7 -1.16 8.34 1.19
CA LEU A 7 -0.14 8.51 2.23
C LEU A 7 -0.73 8.45 3.64
N ALA A 8 -1.90 9.06 3.85
CA ALA A 8 -2.60 8.99 5.13
C ALA A 8 -3.02 7.55 5.46
N ALA A 9 -3.54 6.79 4.49
CA ALA A 9 -3.93 5.40 4.68
C ALA A 9 -2.72 4.48 4.95
N LEU A 10 -1.61 4.67 4.23
CA LEU A 10 -0.36 3.94 4.47
C LEU A 10 0.27 4.29 5.81
N GLY A 11 0.19 5.56 6.24
CA GLY A 11 0.62 5.98 7.59
C GLY A 11 -0.23 5.36 8.70
N ALA A 12 -1.55 5.27 8.52
CA ALA A 12 -2.43 4.59 9.46
C ALA A 12 -2.14 3.08 9.51
N LEU A 13 -1.87 2.45 8.37
CA LEU A 13 -1.44 1.06 8.29
C LEU A 13 -0.11 0.83 9.01
N ASN A 14 0.86 1.73 8.84
CA ASN A 14 2.10 1.72 9.60
C ASN A 14 1.85 1.81 11.11
N GLY A 15 0.98 2.73 11.57
CA GLY A 15 0.63 2.85 12.99
C GLY A 15 0.06 1.54 13.55
N ALA A 16 -0.85 0.90 12.83
CA ALA A 16 -1.42 -0.38 13.24
C ALA A 16 -0.38 -1.53 13.24
N LEU A 17 0.62 -1.48 12.35
CA LEU A 17 1.74 -2.42 12.35
C LEU A 17 2.68 -2.20 13.54
N VAL A 18 2.94 -0.93 13.91
CA VAL A 18 3.69 -0.57 15.12
C VAL A 18 2.98 -1.11 16.36
N GLU A 19 1.67 -0.89 16.50
CA GLU A 19 0.87 -1.39 17.64
C GLU A 19 0.92 -2.92 17.78
N ARG A 20 1.05 -3.63 16.66
CA ARG A 20 1.21 -5.10 16.64
C ARG A 20 2.64 -5.59 16.75
N GLY A 21 3.63 -4.71 16.68
CA GLY A 21 5.06 -5.10 16.64
C GLY A 21 5.42 -5.96 15.43
N VAL A 22 4.77 -5.73 14.27
CA VAL A 22 4.97 -6.51 13.04
C VAL A 22 5.56 -5.61 11.96
N MET A 23 6.60 -6.09 11.27
CA MET A 23 7.12 -5.44 10.07
C MET A 23 6.28 -5.82 8.84
N GLY A 24 5.87 -4.83 8.08
CA GLY A 24 5.13 -4.95 6.82
C GLY A 24 5.93 -4.48 5.61
N GLU A 25 5.68 -5.10 4.48
CA GLU A 25 6.28 -4.75 3.19
C GLU A 25 5.18 -4.67 2.14
N ILE A 26 5.21 -3.61 1.32
CA ILE A 26 4.28 -3.39 0.21
C ILE A 26 5.09 -3.03 -1.03
N CYS A 27 4.95 -3.83 -2.08
CA CYS A 27 5.39 -3.52 -3.42
C CYS A 27 4.20 -2.98 -4.21
N LEU A 28 4.29 -1.71 -4.63
CA LEU A 28 3.21 -0.99 -5.29
C LEU A 28 3.22 -1.23 -6.80
N PHE A 29 2.02 -1.30 -7.39
CA PHE A 29 1.84 -1.45 -8.82
C PHE A 29 0.84 -0.44 -9.39
N GLY A 30 0.83 -0.34 -10.72
CA GLY A 30 -0.24 0.31 -11.48
C GLY A 30 -0.49 1.77 -11.10
N GLY A 31 -1.78 2.10 -10.89
CA GLY A 31 -2.23 3.48 -10.67
C GLY A 31 -1.62 4.14 -9.44
N ALA A 32 -1.38 3.39 -8.37
CA ALA A 32 -0.77 3.90 -7.14
C ALA A 32 0.67 4.39 -7.37
N VAL A 33 1.45 3.67 -8.18
CA VAL A 33 2.81 4.08 -8.57
C VAL A 33 2.79 5.37 -9.39
N MET A 34 1.84 5.49 -10.33
CA MET A 34 1.69 6.70 -11.15
C MET A 34 1.35 7.94 -10.30
N VAL A 35 0.62 7.76 -9.19
CA VAL A 35 0.30 8.85 -8.24
C VAL A 35 1.47 9.12 -7.29
N LEU A 36 2.09 8.08 -6.71
CA LEU A 36 3.08 8.23 -5.64
C LEU A 36 4.51 8.48 -6.13
N ALA A 37 4.99 7.74 -7.12
CA ALA A 37 6.37 7.84 -7.57
C ALA A 37 6.55 8.89 -8.68
N PHE A 38 5.63 8.91 -9.64
CA PHE A 38 5.78 9.71 -10.86
C PHE A 38 4.98 11.02 -10.87
N ASN A 39 4.05 11.21 -9.93
CA ASN A 39 3.12 12.34 -9.92
C ASN A 39 2.42 12.58 -11.29
N ALA A 40 2.18 11.50 -12.03
CA ALA A 40 1.67 11.51 -13.40
C ALA A 40 0.13 11.51 -13.45
N ARG A 41 -0.52 11.30 -12.30
CA ARG A 41 -1.98 11.30 -12.13
C ARG A 41 -2.34 11.93 -10.79
N LEU A 42 -3.48 12.61 -10.73
CA LEU A 42 -3.99 13.23 -9.50
C LEU A 42 -4.59 12.22 -8.52
N ALA A 43 -5.13 11.10 -9.03
CA ALA A 43 -5.76 10.07 -8.21
C ALA A 43 -5.80 8.69 -8.91
N THR A 44 -5.98 7.64 -8.10
CA THR A 44 -6.32 6.26 -8.52
C THR A 44 -7.55 5.76 -7.76
N LYS A 45 -8.22 4.72 -8.23
CA LYS A 45 -9.39 4.14 -7.55
C LYS A 45 -8.98 3.46 -6.24
N ASP A 46 -7.89 2.71 -6.30
CA ASP A 46 -7.35 1.81 -5.29
C ASP A 46 -5.81 1.71 -5.42
N VAL A 47 -5.21 1.05 -4.43
CA VAL A 47 -3.80 0.71 -4.33
C VAL A 47 -3.64 -0.78 -4.62
N ASP A 48 -3.11 -1.08 -5.80
CA ASP A 48 -2.72 -2.44 -6.17
C ASP A 48 -1.31 -2.72 -5.65
N ALA A 49 -1.15 -3.84 -4.93
CA ALA A 49 0.12 -4.17 -4.31
C ALA A 49 0.36 -5.66 -4.12
N ILE A 50 1.63 -6.05 -4.00
CA ILE A 50 2.02 -7.32 -3.36
C ILE A 50 2.55 -6.98 -1.98
N PHE A 51 2.12 -7.70 -0.96
CA PHE A 51 2.50 -7.37 0.40
C PHE A 51 2.73 -8.58 1.30
N GLN A 52 3.55 -8.36 2.34
CA GLN A 52 3.93 -9.34 3.35
C GLN A 52 3.89 -8.70 4.74
N PRO A 53 3.41 -9.39 5.79
CA PRO A 53 2.70 -10.67 5.75
C PRO A 53 1.24 -10.48 5.29
N PRO A 54 0.73 -11.27 4.34
CA PRO A 54 -0.52 -10.96 3.63
C PRO A 54 -1.77 -11.01 4.49
N GLY A 55 -1.81 -11.90 5.50
CA GLY A 55 -2.94 -11.97 6.44
C GLY A 55 -3.06 -10.71 7.29
N VAL A 56 -1.95 -10.33 7.93
CA VAL A 56 -1.88 -9.15 8.82
C VAL A 56 -2.15 -7.87 8.03
N ILE A 57 -1.51 -7.69 6.87
CA ILE A 57 -1.69 -6.48 6.05
C ILE A 57 -3.14 -6.36 5.59
N ARG A 58 -3.79 -7.44 5.13
CA ARG A 58 -5.22 -7.39 4.75
C ARG A 58 -6.13 -7.03 5.91
N GLU A 59 -5.89 -7.63 7.07
CA GLU A 59 -6.70 -7.38 8.25
C GLU A 59 -6.60 -5.92 8.69
N LEU A 60 -5.38 -5.39 8.81
CA LEU A 60 -5.13 -4.01 9.20
C LEU A 60 -5.62 -3.02 8.13
N ALA A 61 -5.43 -3.31 6.85
CA ALA A 61 -5.94 -2.47 5.77
C ALA A 61 -7.47 -2.35 5.81
N ARG A 62 -8.19 -3.42 6.17
CA ARG A 62 -9.64 -3.34 6.39
C ARG A 62 -10.00 -2.45 7.58
N GLN A 63 -9.24 -2.49 8.67
CA GLN A 63 -9.47 -1.62 9.83
C GLN A 63 -9.26 -0.15 9.45
N VAL A 64 -8.16 0.15 8.74
CA VAL A 64 -7.88 1.48 8.17
C VAL A 64 -9.00 1.93 7.24
N ALA A 65 -9.54 1.02 6.43
CA ALA A 65 -10.65 1.34 5.52
C ALA A 65 -11.88 1.86 6.28
N VAL A 66 -12.25 1.16 7.35
CA VAL A 66 -13.41 1.52 8.19
C VAL A 66 -13.15 2.85 8.89
N SER A 67 -11.98 3.06 9.49
CA SER A 67 -11.68 4.29 10.22
C SER A 67 -11.58 5.52 9.31
N ALA A 68 -11.09 5.35 8.08
CA ALA A 68 -10.88 6.44 7.12
C ALA A 68 -12.05 6.63 6.14
N GLY A 69 -13.12 5.83 6.23
CA GLY A 69 -14.24 5.87 5.28
C GLY A 69 -13.85 5.50 3.84
N LEU A 70 -12.82 4.66 3.68
CA LEU A 70 -12.35 4.18 2.38
C LEU A 70 -13.07 2.88 1.98
N PRO A 71 -13.11 2.56 0.67
CA PRO A 71 -13.52 1.24 0.22
C PRO A 71 -12.73 0.13 0.91
N VAL A 72 -13.38 -0.97 1.29
CA VAL A 72 -12.74 -2.10 2.00
C VAL A 72 -11.55 -2.68 1.22
N ASN A 73 -11.57 -2.56 -0.11
CA ASN A 73 -10.54 -3.02 -1.03
C ASN A 73 -9.60 -1.89 -1.50
N TRP A 74 -9.50 -0.77 -0.76
CA TRP A 74 -8.60 0.34 -1.11
C TRP A 74 -7.14 -0.10 -1.26
N LEU A 75 -6.73 -1.15 -0.54
CA LEU A 75 -5.47 -1.88 -0.74
C LEU A 75 -5.82 -3.33 -1.11
N ASN A 76 -5.30 -3.82 -2.24
CA ASN A 76 -5.60 -5.18 -2.71
C ASN A 76 -4.38 -5.83 -3.38
N ASP A 77 -4.39 -7.16 -3.45
CA ASP A 77 -3.33 -7.98 -4.06
C ASP A 77 -3.73 -8.71 -5.35
N CYS A 78 -4.74 -8.20 -6.07
CA CYS A 78 -5.21 -8.76 -7.34
C CYS A 78 -4.12 -8.74 -8.43
N VAL A 79 -3.14 -7.84 -8.31
CA VAL A 79 -2.03 -7.72 -9.27
C VAL A 79 -1.15 -8.97 -9.31
N LYS A 80 -1.15 -9.82 -8.27
CA LYS A 80 -0.33 -11.04 -8.20
C LYS A 80 -0.45 -11.95 -9.41
N GLY A 81 -1.63 -12.03 -10.05
CA GLY A 81 -1.85 -12.85 -11.25
C GLY A 81 -1.15 -12.31 -12.51
N TYR A 82 -0.68 -11.07 -12.48
CA TYR A 82 -0.06 -10.38 -13.61
C TYR A 82 1.44 -10.12 -13.43
N VAL A 83 1.99 -10.44 -12.26
CA VAL A 83 3.40 -10.16 -11.93
C VAL A 83 4.25 -11.39 -12.24
N SER A 84 5.33 -11.17 -12.99
CA SER A 84 6.33 -12.21 -13.29
C SER A 84 7.03 -12.68 -12.00
N ALA A 85 7.37 -13.97 -11.94
CA ALA A 85 8.22 -14.51 -10.88
C ALA A 85 9.63 -13.89 -10.83
N ARG A 86 10.05 -13.19 -11.89
CA ARG A 86 11.33 -12.47 -11.99
C ARG A 86 11.16 -10.95 -11.88
N HIS A 87 10.08 -10.46 -11.27
CA HIS A 87 9.90 -9.03 -11.11
C HIS A 87 11.01 -8.44 -10.23
N GLU A 88 11.43 -7.23 -10.58
CA GLU A 88 12.34 -6.44 -9.76
C GLU A 88 11.52 -5.32 -9.10
N ALA A 89 11.68 -5.15 -7.80
CA ALA A 89 11.01 -4.10 -7.02
C ALA A 89 12.06 -3.07 -6.59
N THR A 90 11.69 -1.80 -6.54
CA THR A 90 12.60 -0.72 -6.15
C THR A 90 11.87 0.35 -5.36
N SER A 91 12.45 0.77 -4.24
CA SER A 91 11.84 1.81 -3.40
C SER A 91 11.76 3.17 -4.09
N GLY A 92 12.62 3.45 -5.09
CA GLY A 92 12.58 4.71 -5.84
C GLY A 92 12.52 5.96 -4.93
N SER A 93 11.55 6.83 -5.21
CA SER A 93 11.24 8.04 -4.42
C SER A 93 10.09 7.85 -3.41
N LEU A 94 9.69 6.60 -3.13
CA LEU A 94 8.57 6.31 -2.24
C LEU A 94 8.94 6.62 -0.78
N PRO A 95 8.02 7.22 -0.01
CA PRO A 95 8.24 7.43 1.42
C PRO A 95 8.37 6.10 2.14
N GLN A 96 9.20 6.07 3.17
CA GLN A 96 9.40 4.90 4.03
C GLN A 96 8.84 5.20 5.42
N PHE A 97 8.25 4.18 6.05
CA PHE A 97 7.72 4.26 7.40
C PHE A 97 8.44 3.27 8.31
N ASP A 98 8.26 3.45 9.62
CA ASP A 98 8.99 2.69 10.65
C ASP A 98 8.74 1.18 10.57
N HIS A 99 7.50 0.75 10.37
CA HIS A 99 7.08 -0.66 10.32
C HIS A 99 6.47 -1.03 8.97
N LEU A 100 6.49 -0.12 7.99
CA LEU A 100 5.97 -0.37 6.65
C LEU A 100 6.97 0.08 5.59
N ARG A 101 7.58 -0.89 4.92
CA ARG A 101 8.50 -0.65 3.80
C ARG A 101 7.74 -0.60 2.48
N LEU A 102 8.02 0.42 1.67
CA LEU A 102 7.46 0.57 0.32
C LEU A 102 8.51 0.29 -0.76
N THR A 103 8.10 -0.48 -1.76
CA THR A 103 8.90 -0.91 -2.93
C THR A 103 8.09 -0.90 -4.21
#